data_AF-A0A913YJ40-F1
#
_entry.id   AF-A0A913YJ40-F1
#
_cell.length_a   1.000
_cell.length_b   1.000
_cell.length_c   1.000
_cell.angle_alpha   90.00
_cell.angle_beta   90.00
_cell.angle_gamma   90.00
#
_symmetry.space_group_name_H-M   'P 1'
#
loop_
_entity.id
_entity.type
_entity.pdbx_description
1 polymer ?
#
loop_
_entity_poly.entity_id
_entity_poly.type
_entity_poly.pdbx_seq_one_letter_code
_entity_poly.pdbx_strand_id
1 'polypeptide(L)'
;MILLSTDISNAVCAVPASANEGDAMVLNCSAVGYPPVSYTWTTPGKIHQGPTTSISATADLNGVTVTCKATNTFEMSTCTRSLTVNYKPRNVTVSPSRLVLNETESLNLTCDASANPAGSYSWSLNGKILEGETSRMLTKHNIKIQDAGEYICTVTNSLGTDTSGKAVVDVPHIGAANCTASPDPVQDGNNITLKCSASGYPAVNYNLTVGNLKVSENVITVKAEASLNGAVMTCKAVNDFGTRNCTKTVTVHYKPYNIQVSPTSVDLNEKESFNLICNASSNPPGEYSWSFNGNVLDGETDKVLAKRDISRDDAGEYRCTVTNNVGSGASNISVVKVRYLEECKTNKYTLTNKQNLTLSPKGFPEPTLTCAKGYFNLIGSNTYTLSIPEAGNDNCTISNAAGKCQFEYEVLLHVAPFTFSAVFRLTNRAYRQEFNDKNSSSFKKLKEEIENELKSVYESYKIVNRVRVIAFREGSVNVDFNLDLVANVSDPLSPLKNALTNAGGNLSGLVIDPSSLQAGSYILPTTTILTTVETTLETGSSAGCQVSVIVLGVLFGVSLIFNVIFVGCFIWRHLTENNRQPKESENMNEVGYMVRVFAYIFALKVIEVHFLVGVSSTRSQRLLYFQLV
;
A
#
# COMPACT_ATOMS: atom_id res chain seq x y z
N MET A 1 130.80 2.74 63.38
CA MET A 1 129.89 2.94 62.23
C MET A 1 128.74 1.97 62.43
N ILE A 2 127.58 2.43 62.88
CA ILE A 2 126.39 1.57 63.01
C ILE A 2 125.81 1.47 61.61
N LEU A 3 125.86 0.29 60.99
CA LEU A 3 125.14 0.01 59.76
C LEU A 3 123.65 -0.04 60.12
N LEU A 4 122.90 1.01 59.80
CA LEU A 4 121.43 0.95 59.85
C LEU A 4 120.99 0.04 58.68
N SER A 5 120.17 -0.98 58.96
CA SER A 5 119.56 -1.80 57.91
C SER A 5 118.73 -0.89 56.99
N THR A 6 118.91 -1.08 55.69
CA THR A 6 118.19 -0.38 54.62
C THR A 6 116.89 -1.08 54.21
N ASP A 7 116.54 -2.17 54.90
CA ASP A 7 115.48 -3.09 54.51
C ASP A 7 114.09 -2.49 54.80
N ILE A 8 113.14 -2.75 53.90
CA ILE A 8 111.73 -2.46 54.12
C ILE A 8 111.00 -3.73 54.56
N SER A 9 110.25 -3.67 55.66
CA SER A 9 109.35 -4.76 56.04
C SER A 9 108.26 -4.97 55.00
N ASN A 10 107.74 -6.19 54.85
CA ASN A 10 106.60 -6.46 53.98
C ASN A 10 105.45 -5.47 54.21
N ALA A 11 104.99 -4.84 53.13
CA ALA A 11 103.87 -3.90 53.19
C ALA A 11 102.60 -4.63 53.65
N VAL A 12 101.87 -4.03 54.57
CA VAL A 12 100.61 -4.55 55.08
C VAL A 12 99.48 -3.61 54.69
N CYS A 13 98.55 -4.12 53.89
CA CYS A 13 97.37 -3.39 53.43
C CYS A 13 96.18 -3.71 54.34
N ALA A 14 95.56 -2.71 54.94
CA ALA A 14 94.27 -2.81 55.62
C ALA A 14 93.21 -2.06 54.80
N VAL A 15 92.19 -2.80 54.35
CA VAL A 15 91.01 -2.26 53.66
C VAL A 15 89.75 -2.75 54.37
N PRO A 16 88.59 -2.08 54.26
CA PRO A 16 87.34 -2.55 54.84
C PRO A 16 86.96 -3.92 54.30
N ALA A 17 86.34 -4.78 55.14
CA ALA A 17 85.90 -6.11 54.73
C ALA A 17 84.83 -6.06 53.63
N SER A 18 83.91 -5.09 53.73
CA SER A 18 83.00 -4.66 52.67
C SER A 18 82.55 -3.22 52.93
N ALA A 19 82.03 -2.55 51.91
CA ALA A 19 81.39 -1.24 52.03
C ALA A 19 80.14 -1.21 51.13
N ASN A 20 79.12 -0.44 51.51
CA ASN A 20 77.97 -0.23 50.62
C ASN A 20 78.30 0.85 49.60
N GLU A 21 77.70 0.79 48.41
CA GLU A 21 77.87 1.82 47.40
C GLU A 21 77.51 3.22 47.94
N GLY A 22 78.40 4.18 47.71
CA GLY A 22 78.34 5.53 48.27
C GLY A 22 79.17 5.73 49.54
N ASP A 23 79.50 4.66 50.28
CA ASP A 23 80.32 4.76 51.49
C ASP A 23 81.77 5.16 51.17
N ALA A 24 82.43 5.82 52.12
CA ALA A 24 83.85 6.09 52.05
C ALA A 24 84.67 4.88 52.52
N MET A 25 85.53 4.34 51.65
CA MET A 25 86.47 3.26 51.97
C MET A 25 87.83 3.84 52.32
N VAL A 26 88.25 3.67 53.57
CA VAL A 26 89.59 4.10 54.03
C VAL A 26 90.60 2.97 53.80
N LEU A 27 91.63 3.24 53.01
CA LEU A 27 92.70 2.30 52.70
C LEU A 27 93.95 2.70 53.48
N ASN A 28 94.51 1.77 54.25
CA ASN A 28 95.68 2.00 55.10
C ASN A 28 96.81 1.05 54.75
N CYS A 29 98.01 1.60 54.60
CA CYS A 29 99.21 0.85 54.28
C CYS A 29 100.30 1.16 55.30
N SER A 30 100.94 0.10 55.81
CA SER A 30 102.03 0.22 56.78
C SER A 30 103.20 -0.67 56.41
N ALA A 31 104.40 -0.09 56.49
CA ALA A 31 105.68 -0.79 56.44
C ALA A 31 106.70 -0.04 57.32
N VAL A 32 107.67 -0.77 57.87
CA VAL A 32 108.78 -0.23 58.67
C VAL A 32 110.04 -0.27 57.81
N GLY A 33 110.80 0.82 57.76
CA GLY A 33 112.06 0.89 57.02
C GLY A 33 112.79 2.21 57.24
N TYR A 34 114.11 2.22 57.01
CA TYR A 34 114.96 3.40 57.07
C TYR A 34 115.79 3.54 55.78
N PRO A 35 115.90 4.71 55.14
CA PRO A 35 115.23 5.99 55.42
C PRO A 35 113.69 5.88 55.38
N PRO A 36 112.95 6.90 55.88
CA PRO A 36 111.50 6.82 56.03
C PRO A 36 110.76 6.35 54.77
N VAL A 37 109.81 5.43 54.96
CA VAL A 37 109.04 4.84 53.87
C VAL A 37 108.00 5.83 53.34
N SER A 38 107.98 5.99 52.02
CA SER A 38 106.95 6.68 51.26
C SER A 38 105.91 5.70 50.73
N TYR A 39 104.66 6.15 50.60
CA TYR A 39 103.54 5.27 50.24
C TYR A 39 102.79 5.83 49.03
N THR A 40 102.40 4.92 48.15
CA THR A 40 101.57 5.23 47.00
C THR A 40 100.50 4.14 46.83
N TRP A 41 99.24 4.56 46.84
CA TRP A 41 98.10 3.70 46.53
C TRP A 41 97.72 3.83 45.07
N THR A 42 97.61 2.70 44.38
CA THR A 42 97.10 2.61 43.02
C THR A 42 95.70 2.02 43.05
N THR A 43 94.72 2.82 42.62
CA THR A 43 93.31 2.45 42.42
C THR A 43 92.99 2.57 40.92
N PRO A 44 91.84 2.04 40.43
CA PRO A 44 91.51 2.13 39.01
C PRO A 44 91.53 3.58 38.50
N GLY A 45 92.48 3.88 37.62
CA GLY A 45 92.62 5.19 36.99
C GLY A 45 93.14 6.31 37.90
N LYS A 46 93.51 6.05 39.16
CA LYS A 46 94.00 7.08 40.09
C LYS A 46 95.16 6.59 40.96
N ILE A 47 96.04 7.54 41.28
CA ILE A 47 97.17 7.34 42.20
C ILE A 47 96.97 8.29 43.38
N HIS A 48 97.07 7.76 44.59
CA HIS A 48 96.95 8.52 45.83
C HIS A 48 98.28 8.45 46.59
N GLN A 49 98.75 9.60 47.07
CA GLN A 49 99.99 9.69 47.85
C GLN A 49 99.70 9.61 49.35
N GLY A 50 100.57 8.93 50.09
CA GLY A 50 100.48 8.79 51.55
C GLY A 50 100.01 7.41 52.00
N PRO A 51 100.23 7.07 53.29
CA PRO A 51 99.91 5.75 53.85
C PRO A 51 98.41 5.49 53.92
N THR A 52 97.62 6.54 54.06
CA THR A 52 96.17 6.50 54.17
C THR A 52 95.54 7.29 53.03
N THR A 53 94.55 6.69 52.35
CA THR A 53 93.69 7.39 51.39
C THR A 53 92.24 6.96 51.59
N SER A 54 91.30 7.77 51.10
CA SER A 54 89.89 7.42 51.08
C SER A 54 89.36 7.49 49.66
N ILE A 55 88.61 6.45 49.26
CA ILE A 55 87.91 6.38 47.98
C ILE A 55 86.43 6.13 48.22
N SER A 56 85.57 6.62 47.32
CA SER A 56 84.14 6.31 47.37
C SER A 56 83.91 4.90 46.81
N ALA A 57 83.15 4.09 47.54
CA ALA A 57 82.69 2.79 47.08
C ALA A 57 81.71 2.98 45.92
N THR A 58 82.05 2.45 44.75
CA THR A 58 81.15 2.37 43.59
C THR A 58 80.99 0.92 43.19
N ALA A 59 79.83 0.52 42.67
CA ALA A 59 79.58 -0.88 42.31
C ALA A 59 80.62 -1.47 41.33
N ASP A 60 81.20 -0.65 40.45
CA ASP A 60 82.26 -1.06 39.51
C ASP A 60 83.60 -1.41 40.18
N LEU A 61 83.78 -1.05 41.46
CA LEU A 61 84.96 -1.42 42.25
C LEU A 61 84.82 -2.80 42.92
N ASN A 62 83.65 -3.42 42.88
CA ASN A 62 83.47 -4.74 43.49
C ASN A 62 84.34 -5.80 42.78
N GLY A 63 85.15 -6.51 43.55
CA GLY A 63 86.13 -7.49 43.05
C GLY A 63 87.41 -6.85 42.48
N VAL A 64 87.51 -5.52 42.44
CA VAL A 64 88.70 -4.83 41.90
C VAL A 64 89.83 -4.84 42.92
N THR A 65 91.05 -5.14 42.45
CA THR A 65 92.25 -5.17 43.28
C THR A 65 92.92 -3.81 43.33
N VAL A 66 93.16 -3.31 44.54
CA VAL A 66 93.97 -2.12 44.82
C VAL A 66 95.36 -2.53 45.30
N THR A 67 96.36 -1.70 45.01
CA THR A 67 97.77 -1.98 45.34
C THR A 67 98.35 -0.82 46.14
N CYS A 68 98.92 -1.08 47.31
CA CYS A 68 99.84 -0.15 47.95
C CYS A 68 101.28 -0.51 47.58
N LYS A 69 102.06 0.52 47.29
CA LYS A 69 103.49 0.49 47.12
C LYS A 69 104.15 1.28 48.24
N ALA A 70 104.99 0.61 49.02
CA ALA A 70 105.80 1.17 50.09
C ALA A 70 107.27 1.21 49.63
N THR A 71 107.85 2.40 49.55
CA THR A 71 109.21 2.62 48.99
C THR A 71 110.08 3.46 49.88
N ASN A 72 111.35 3.09 50.04
CA ASN A 72 112.41 3.96 50.52
C ASN A 72 113.40 4.22 49.38
N THR A 73 114.55 4.83 49.66
CA THR A 73 115.57 5.15 48.64
C THR A 73 116.28 3.92 48.06
N PHE A 74 116.09 2.72 48.62
CA PHE A 74 116.85 1.51 48.30
C PHE A 74 115.97 0.32 47.86
N GLU A 75 114.75 0.20 48.39
CA GLU A 75 113.87 -0.95 48.24
C GLU A 75 112.40 -0.58 48.01
N MET A 76 111.60 -1.60 47.65
CA MET A 76 110.16 -1.51 47.44
C MET A 76 109.47 -2.77 47.95
N SER A 77 108.39 -2.57 48.70
CA SER A 77 107.44 -3.63 49.04
C SER A 77 106.04 -3.25 48.56
N THR A 78 105.25 -4.24 48.14
CA THR A 78 103.88 -4.03 47.69
C THR A 78 102.92 -4.94 48.44
N CYS A 79 101.69 -4.46 48.62
CA CYS A 79 100.58 -5.28 49.06
C CYS A 79 99.36 -5.01 48.20
N THR A 80 98.59 -6.06 47.93
CA THR A 80 97.38 -5.98 47.11
C THR A 80 96.18 -6.47 47.91
N ARG A 81 95.00 -5.90 47.62
CA ARG A 81 93.76 -6.31 48.26
C ARG A 81 92.58 -6.08 47.32
N SER A 82 91.68 -7.05 47.19
CA SER A 82 90.43 -6.88 46.45
C SER A 82 89.39 -6.18 47.30
N LEU A 83 88.66 -5.25 46.70
CA LEU A 83 87.57 -4.52 47.35
C LEU A 83 86.26 -5.31 47.20
N THR A 84 85.46 -5.34 48.25
CA THR A 84 84.09 -5.86 48.21
C THR A 84 83.14 -4.68 48.39
N VAL A 85 82.34 -4.40 47.36
CA VAL A 85 81.34 -3.33 47.39
C VAL A 85 79.96 -3.96 47.25
N ASN A 86 79.10 -3.73 48.23
CA ASN A 86 77.71 -4.16 48.19
C ASN A 86 76.87 -3.06 47.53
N TYR A 87 76.04 -3.42 46.57
CA TYR A 87 75.18 -2.51 45.83
C TYR A 87 73.84 -3.18 45.51
N LYS A 88 72.78 -2.36 45.41
CA LYS A 88 71.45 -2.84 44.99
C LYS A 88 71.49 -3.36 43.54
N PRO A 89 70.51 -4.18 43.11
CA PRO A 89 70.45 -4.65 41.73
C PRO A 89 70.44 -3.48 40.73
N ARG A 90 71.12 -3.65 39.61
CA ARG A 90 71.18 -2.70 38.49
C ARG A 90 71.33 -3.42 37.16
N ASN A 91 71.02 -2.71 36.06
CA ASN A 91 71.04 -3.23 34.69
C ASN A 91 70.15 -4.47 34.54
N VAL A 92 68.98 -4.47 35.20
CA VAL A 92 68.03 -5.57 35.11
C VAL A 92 67.44 -5.62 33.70
N THR A 93 67.61 -6.74 33.01
CA THR A 93 67.14 -6.94 31.63
C THR A 93 66.47 -8.29 31.49
N VAL A 94 65.51 -8.39 30.58
CA VAL A 94 64.89 -9.65 30.18
C VAL A 94 65.17 -9.91 28.71
N SER A 95 65.55 -11.14 28.38
CA SER A 95 65.79 -11.60 27.03
C SER A 95 65.08 -12.93 26.75
N PRO A 96 64.50 -13.13 25.56
CA PRO A 96 64.26 -12.12 24.51
C PRO A 96 63.25 -11.04 24.94
N SER A 97 63.33 -9.84 24.35
CA SER A 97 62.38 -8.74 24.61
C SER A 97 61.03 -8.93 23.91
N ARG A 98 60.96 -9.80 22.89
CA ARG A 98 59.72 -10.17 22.22
C ARG A 98 59.78 -11.61 21.70
N LEU A 99 58.73 -12.39 21.94
CA LEU A 99 58.56 -13.73 21.37
C LEU A 99 57.15 -13.88 20.81
N VAL A 100 57.05 -14.65 19.73
CA VAL A 100 55.78 -15.16 19.22
C VAL A 100 55.84 -16.68 19.33
N LEU A 101 54.94 -17.28 20.10
CA LEU A 101 54.92 -18.71 20.38
C LEU A 101 53.56 -19.31 20.01
N ASN A 102 53.55 -20.44 19.34
CA ASN A 102 52.31 -21.19 19.13
C ASN A 102 51.87 -21.87 20.43
N GLU A 103 50.59 -22.21 20.54
CA GLU A 103 50.14 -23.06 21.66
C GLU A 103 50.93 -24.37 21.68
N THR A 104 51.10 -24.94 22.87
CA THR A 104 51.94 -26.14 23.13
C THR A 104 53.45 -25.92 23.14
N GLU A 105 53.96 -24.81 22.57
CA GLU A 105 55.38 -24.46 22.66
C GLU A 105 55.79 -24.09 24.10
N SER A 106 57.10 -23.96 24.33
CA SER A 106 57.66 -23.61 25.64
C SER A 106 58.22 -22.18 25.63
N LEU A 107 57.75 -21.36 26.57
CA LEU A 107 58.32 -20.05 26.85
C LEU A 107 59.59 -20.19 27.67
N ASN A 108 60.64 -19.46 27.27
CA ASN A 108 61.87 -19.32 28.04
C ASN A 108 62.27 -17.83 28.04
N LEU A 109 62.20 -17.19 29.21
CA LEU A 109 62.71 -15.84 29.44
C LEU A 109 63.85 -15.90 30.46
N THR A 110 64.91 -15.14 30.21
CA THR A 110 66.06 -15.03 31.12
C THR A 110 66.13 -13.60 31.65
N CYS A 111 66.26 -13.45 32.96
CA CYS A 111 66.45 -12.17 33.63
C CYS A 111 67.90 -12.01 34.07
N ASP A 112 68.58 -10.98 33.56
CA ASP A 112 69.97 -10.69 33.89
C ASP A 112 70.07 -9.41 34.70
N ALA A 113 70.85 -9.46 35.78
CA ALA A 113 71.08 -8.33 36.68
C ALA A 113 72.48 -8.37 37.29
N SER A 114 73.04 -7.19 37.55
CA SER A 114 74.25 -7.01 38.36
C SER A 114 73.82 -6.67 39.79
N ALA A 115 74.16 -7.50 40.77
CA ALA A 115 73.82 -7.29 42.18
C ALA A 115 74.89 -7.91 43.10
N ASN A 116 75.20 -7.23 44.21
CA ASN A 116 76.02 -7.79 45.29
C ASN A 116 75.51 -7.32 46.67
N PRO A 117 75.07 -8.21 47.58
CA PRO A 117 74.94 -9.66 47.42
C PRO A 117 73.98 -10.06 46.29
N ALA A 118 74.05 -11.31 45.86
CA ALA A 118 73.16 -11.86 44.83
C ALA A 118 71.69 -11.64 45.21
N GLY A 119 70.89 -11.18 44.24
CA GLY A 119 69.47 -10.91 44.44
C GLY A 119 68.57 -12.12 44.22
N SER A 120 67.38 -12.09 44.81
CA SER A 120 66.26 -12.97 44.50
C SER A 120 65.44 -12.41 43.33
N TYR A 121 64.83 -13.30 42.54
CA TYR A 121 64.03 -12.92 41.37
C TYR A 121 62.53 -13.04 41.68
N SER A 122 61.73 -12.27 40.96
CA SER A 122 60.27 -12.38 40.92
C SER A 122 59.78 -11.98 39.54
N TRP A 123 58.90 -12.79 38.94
CA TRP A 123 58.30 -12.51 37.65
C TRP A 123 56.87 -12.01 37.78
N SER A 124 56.45 -11.14 36.87
CA SER A 124 55.07 -10.71 36.74
C SER A 124 54.60 -10.78 35.30
N LEU A 125 53.31 -11.09 35.10
CA LEU A 125 52.61 -11.08 33.83
C LEU A 125 51.48 -10.04 33.90
N ASN A 126 51.50 -9.06 33.00
CA ASN A 126 50.51 -7.98 32.94
C ASN A 126 50.32 -7.28 34.31
N GLY A 127 51.42 -7.10 35.05
CA GLY A 127 51.45 -6.48 36.38
C GLY A 127 51.07 -7.39 37.55
N LYS A 128 50.65 -8.64 37.30
CA LYS A 128 50.36 -9.63 38.35
C LYS A 128 51.58 -10.51 38.61
N ILE A 129 52.00 -10.60 39.86
CA ILE A 129 53.11 -11.48 40.27
C ILE A 129 52.75 -12.94 39.98
N LEU A 130 53.70 -13.66 39.39
CA LEU A 130 53.65 -15.10 39.18
C LEU A 130 54.21 -15.80 40.42
N GLU A 131 53.31 -16.17 41.33
CA GLU A 131 53.69 -16.84 42.59
C GLU A 131 54.52 -18.09 42.35
N GLY A 132 55.65 -18.20 43.06
CA GLY A 132 56.60 -19.32 42.94
C GLY A 132 57.69 -19.14 41.87
N GLU A 133 57.53 -18.21 40.92
CA GLU A 133 58.51 -17.95 39.88
C GLU A 133 59.65 -17.05 40.38
N THR A 134 60.62 -17.67 41.06
CA THR A 134 61.73 -17.00 41.78
C THR A 134 63.11 -17.26 41.17
N SER A 135 63.14 -17.92 40.01
CA SER A 135 64.36 -18.26 39.28
C SER A 135 64.80 -17.17 38.30
N ARG A 136 66.11 -17.11 38.01
CA ARG A 136 66.68 -16.26 36.95
C ARG A 136 66.04 -16.53 35.58
N MET A 137 65.69 -17.78 35.30
CA MET A 137 64.97 -18.19 34.10
C MET A 137 63.51 -18.50 34.43
N LEU A 138 62.59 -17.94 33.65
CA LEU A 138 61.18 -18.32 33.65
C LEU A 138 60.94 -19.28 32.48
N THR A 139 60.63 -20.53 32.80
CA THR A 139 60.30 -21.56 31.82
C THR A 139 58.86 -22.00 32.02
N LYS A 140 58.03 -21.89 30.98
CA LYS A 140 56.65 -22.38 31.00
C LYS A 140 56.40 -23.25 29.78
N HIS A 141 56.03 -24.51 30.03
CA HIS A 141 55.68 -25.47 28.99
C HIS A 141 54.20 -25.37 28.65
N ASN A 142 53.85 -25.81 27.43
CA ASN A 142 52.48 -25.88 26.96
C ASN A 142 51.75 -24.53 27.06
N ILE A 143 52.34 -23.51 26.43
CA ILE A 143 51.82 -22.15 26.42
C ILE A 143 50.40 -22.11 25.87
N LYS A 144 49.56 -21.28 26.49
CA LYS A 144 48.18 -21.01 26.11
C LYS A 144 47.99 -19.53 25.78
N ILE A 145 46.89 -19.18 25.11
CA ILE A 145 46.54 -17.78 24.80
C ILE A 145 46.57 -16.86 26.04
N GLN A 146 46.14 -17.36 27.19
CA GLN A 146 46.14 -16.61 28.47
C GLN A 146 47.54 -16.30 29.03
N ASP A 147 48.59 -16.91 28.47
CA ASP A 147 49.98 -16.67 28.84
C ASP A 147 50.61 -15.57 27.96
N ALA A 148 49.89 -15.05 26.97
CA ALA A 148 50.32 -13.88 26.23
C ALA A 148 50.27 -12.62 27.11
N GLY A 149 51.24 -11.74 26.92
CA GLY A 149 51.28 -10.45 27.62
C GLY A 149 52.68 -9.92 27.87
N GLU A 150 52.74 -8.97 28.78
CA GLU A 150 53.98 -8.28 29.16
C GLU A 150 54.56 -8.93 30.42
N TYR A 151 55.75 -9.48 30.27
CA TYR A 151 56.54 -10.05 31.35
C TYR A 151 57.55 -9.05 31.88
N ILE A 152 57.61 -8.88 33.20
CA ILE A 152 58.60 -8.05 33.89
C ILE A 152 59.27 -8.89 34.98
N CYS A 153 60.59 -8.85 35.01
CA CYS A 153 61.40 -9.43 36.08
C CYS A 153 61.78 -8.35 37.10
N THR A 154 61.67 -8.68 38.37
CA THR A 154 62.11 -7.85 39.49
C THR A 154 63.22 -8.58 40.24
N VAL A 155 64.32 -7.89 40.52
CA VAL A 155 65.45 -8.44 41.27
C VAL A 155 65.61 -7.64 42.56
N THR A 156 65.71 -8.33 43.69
CA THR A 156 65.80 -7.72 45.03
C THR A 156 66.96 -8.30 45.83
N ASN A 157 67.74 -7.45 46.49
CA ASN A 157 68.68 -7.86 47.53
C ASN A 157 68.48 -7.02 48.80
N SER A 158 69.35 -7.21 49.80
CA SER A 158 69.24 -6.49 51.09
C SER A 158 69.40 -4.97 50.99
N LEU A 159 69.88 -4.44 49.86
CA LEU A 159 70.11 -3.01 49.63
C LEU A 159 69.01 -2.37 48.77
N GLY A 160 68.14 -3.15 48.15
CA GLY A 160 67.00 -2.65 47.38
C GLY A 160 66.59 -3.52 46.21
N THR A 161 65.81 -2.93 45.31
CA THR A 161 65.14 -3.61 44.20
C THR A 161 65.33 -2.82 42.91
N ASP A 162 65.39 -3.53 41.78
CA ASP A 162 65.32 -2.96 40.43
C ASP A 162 64.53 -3.90 39.50
N THR A 163 63.97 -3.37 38.42
CA THR A 163 63.04 -4.08 37.51
C THR A 163 63.50 -4.02 36.06
N SER A 164 63.26 -5.08 35.30
CA SER A 164 63.52 -5.11 33.87
C SER A 164 62.57 -4.21 33.08
N GLY A 165 62.95 -3.92 31.82
CA GLY A 165 61.98 -3.57 30.79
C GLY A 165 60.99 -4.71 30.52
N LYS A 166 60.00 -4.46 29.66
CA LYS A 166 58.95 -5.42 29.31
C LYS A 166 59.44 -6.40 28.25
N ALA A 167 59.22 -7.70 28.47
CA ALA A 167 59.27 -8.71 27.44
C ALA A 167 57.87 -9.07 26.97
N VAL A 168 57.58 -8.91 25.67
CA VAL A 168 56.25 -9.16 25.12
C VAL A 168 56.18 -10.57 24.55
N VAL A 169 55.27 -11.38 25.07
CA VAL A 169 54.99 -12.71 24.54
C VAL A 169 53.63 -12.67 23.85
N ASP A 170 53.61 -12.95 22.56
CA ASP A 170 52.36 -13.10 21.80
C ASP A 170 52.10 -14.57 21.50
N VAL A 171 50.83 -14.96 21.62
CA VAL A 171 50.36 -16.28 21.22
C VAL A 171 49.37 -16.10 20.08
N PRO A 172 49.73 -16.48 18.83
CA PRO A 172 48.86 -16.30 17.69
C PRO A 172 47.53 -17.04 17.82
N HIS A 173 46.43 -16.35 17.56
CA HIS A 173 45.09 -16.90 17.66
C HIS A 173 44.06 -16.02 16.95
N ILE A 174 42.87 -16.57 16.73
CA ILE A 174 41.67 -15.81 16.37
C ILE A 174 40.50 -16.30 17.22
N GLY A 175 39.95 -15.38 18.02
CA GLY A 175 38.79 -15.61 18.86
C GLY A 175 37.48 -15.60 18.08
N ALA A 176 36.39 -16.00 18.73
CA ALA A 176 35.07 -16.02 18.11
C ALA A 176 34.67 -14.61 17.59
N ALA A 177 34.10 -14.56 16.40
CA ALA A 177 33.52 -13.35 15.85
C ALA A 177 32.15 -13.11 16.51
N ASN A 178 31.89 -11.87 16.90
CA ASN A 178 30.63 -11.42 17.48
C ASN A 178 30.04 -10.32 16.61
N CYS A 179 28.75 -10.42 16.33
CA CYS A 179 28.00 -9.54 15.45
C CYS A 179 26.89 -8.86 16.26
N THR A 180 26.82 -7.54 16.21
CA THR A 180 25.82 -6.74 16.92
C THR A 180 25.20 -5.71 16.00
N ALA A 181 23.95 -5.39 16.24
CA ALA A 181 23.18 -4.37 15.55
C ALA A 181 22.48 -3.52 16.62
N SER A 182 22.60 -2.20 16.55
CA SER A 182 22.04 -1.30 17.56
C SER A 182 21.64 0.07 16.99
N PRO A 183 20.42 0.56 17.28
CA PRO A 183 19.31 -0.18 17.90
C PRO A 183 18.81 -1.31 16.99
N ASP A 184 18.28 -2.40 17.57
CA ASP A 184 17.65 -3.50 16.84
C ASP A 184 16.52 -4.08 17.75
N PRO A 185 15.24 -3.92 17.40
CA PRO A 185 14.73 -3.35 16.16
C PRO A 185 14.97 -1.83 16.02
N VAL A 186 15.12 -1.36 14.79
CA VAL A 186 15.26 0.07 14.43
C VAL A 186 14.06 0.52 13.61
N GLN A 187 13.64 1.78 13.73
CA GLN A 187 12.57 2.33 12.90
C GLN A 187 13.11 2.79 11.52
N ASP A 188 12.32 2.60 10.47
CA ASP A 188 12.61 3.05 9.10
C ASP A 188 13.00 4.53 9.05
N GLY A 189 14.06 4.83 8.30
CA GLY A 189 14.67 6.15 8.18
C GLY A 189 15.69 6.51 9.27
N ASN A 190 15.71 5.81 10.42
CA ASN A 190 16.68 6.05 11.49
C ASN A 190 18.01 5.34 11.22
N ASN A 191 19.06 5.75 11.93
CA ASN A 191 20.37 5.13 11.82
C ASN A 191 20.44 3.84 12.65
N ILE A 192 21.06 2.80 12.09
CA ILE A 192 21.47 1.57 12.76
C ILE A 192 22.97 1.38 12.64
N THR A 193 23.62 1.06 13.75
CA THR A 193 25.04 0.71 13.80
C THR A 193 25.20 -0.79 13.82
N LEU A 194 25.95 -1.31 12.85
CA LEU A 194 26.30 -2.70 12.69
C LEU A 194 27.77 -2.87 13.05
N LYS A 195 28.05 -3.76 13.99
CA LYS A 195 29.40 -3.94 14.54
C LYS A 195 29.79 -5.42 14.57
N CYS A 196 31.01 -5.66 14.12
CA CYS A 196 31.70 -6.92 14.20
C CYS A 196 32.93 -6.79 15.10
N SER A 197 33.21 -7.82 15.89
CA SER A 197 34.39 -7.87 16.75
C SER A 197 34.88 -9.29 16.94
N ALA A 198 36.19 -9.49 16.91
CA ALA A 198 36.87 -10.71 17.31
C ALA A 198 38.18 -10.34 18.01
N SER A 199 38.60 -11.15 18.98
CA SER A 199 39.98 -11.07 19.49
C SER A 199 40.92 -11.77 18.50
N GLY A 200 42.18 -11.37 18.47
CA GLY A 200 43.18 -12.10 17.69
C GLY A 200 44.52 -11.40 17.62
N TYR A 201 45.56 -12.21 17.48
CA TYR A 201 46.91 -11.78 17.16
C TYR A 201 47.44 -12.64 16.00
N PRO A 202 47.98 -12.05 14.92
CA PRO A 202 48.04 -10.61 14.63
C PRO A 202 46.66 -9.96 14.50
N ALA A 203 46.65 -8.62 14.37
CA ALA A 203 45.44 -7.83 14.30
C ALA A 203 44.43 -8.36 13.28
N VAL A 204 43.15 -8.36 13.67
CA VAL A 204 42.06 -8.95 12.89
C VAL A 204 41.55 -7.96 11.86
N ASN A 205 41.46 -8.39 10.62
CA ASN A 205 40.79 -7.69 9.52
C ASN A 205 39.34 -8.16 9.39
N TYR A 206 38.46 -7.28 8.95
CA TYR A 206 37.02 -7.55 8.88
C TYR A 206 36.51 -7.40 7.45
N ASN A 207 35.51 -8.20 7.09
CA ASN A 207 34.66 -7.97 5.93
C ASN A 207 33.21 -8.17 6.35
N LEU A 208 32.45 -7.09 6.41
CA LEU A 208 31.06 -7.05 6.82
C LEU A 208 30.18 -6.87 5.59
N THR A 209 29.13 -7.69 5.50
CA THR A 209 28.14 -7.63 4.42
C THR A 209 26.73 -7.63 4.99
N VAL A 210 25.85 -6.76 4.49
CA VAL A 210 24.44 -6.68 4.92
C VAL A 210 23.59 -6.18 3.75
N GLY A 211 22.58 -6.94 3.33
CA GLY A 211 21.86 -6.65 2.09
C GLY A 211 22.83 -6.55 0.91
N ASN A 212 22.85 -5.41 0.22
CA ASN A 212 23.78 -5.13 -0.88
C ASN A 212 25.11 -4.46 -0.43
N LEU A 213 25.24 -4.08 0.84
CA LEU A 213 26.40 -3.38 1.36
C LEU A 213 27.53 -4.37 1.66
N LYS A 214 28.75 -4.01 1.28
CA LYS A 214 29.98 -4.76 1.58
C LYS A 214 31.07 -3.76 1.99
N VAL A 215 31.62 -3.91 3.19
CA VAL A 215 32.67 -3.03 3.72
C VAL A 215 33.76 -3.85 4.41
N SER A 216 34.99 -3.33 4.43
CA SER A 216 36.12 -3.94 5.14
C SER A 216 36.34 -3.35 6.54
N GLU A 217 35.38 -2.57 7.03
CA GLU A 217 35.39 -2.00 8.38
C GLU A 217 34.69 -2.93 9.38
N ASN A 218 35.07 -2.83 10.66
CA ASN A 218 34.46 -3.60 11.74
C ASN A 218 33.19 -2.94 12.30
N VAL A 219 32.93 -1.67 11.95
CA VAL A 219 31.74 -0.92 12.36
C VAL A 219 31.25 -0.12 11.16
N ILE A 220 29.94 -0.15 10.91
CA ILE A 220 29.30 0.74 9.93
C ILE A 220 27.99 1.26 10.51
N THR A 221 27.66 2.52 10.23
CA THR A 221 26.35 3.08 10.55
C THR A 221 25.63 3.44 9.26
N VAL A 222 24.42 2.94 9.08
CA VAL A 222 23.60 3.16 7.88
C VAL A 222 22.19 3.56 8.26
N LYS A 223 21.49 4.24 7.35
CA LYS A 223 20.04 4.44 7.50
C LYS A 223 19.32 3.12 7.28
N ALA A 224 18.46 2.76 8.22
CA ALA A 224 17.61 1.60 8.12
C ALA A 224 16.48 1.89 7.13
N GLU A 225 16.34 1.01 6.15
CA GLU A 225 15.23 1.04 5.18
C GLU A 225 14.39 -0.22 5.35
N ALA A 226 13.10 -0.17 5.02
CA ALA A 226 12.22 -1.34 5.03
C ALA A 226 12.78 -2.55 4.25
N SER A 227 13.59 -2.30 3.21
CA SER A 227 14.30 -3.30 2.40
C SER A 227 15.38 -4.09 3.17
N LEU A 228 15.91 -3.51 4.25
CA LEU A 228 16.88 -4.17 5.14
C LEU A 228 16.22 -5.05 6.20
N ASN A 229 14.89 -4.99 6.36
CA ASN A 229 14.20 -5.85 7.30
C ASN A 229 14.37 -7.33 6.94
N GLY A 230 14.91 -8.13 7.86
CA GLY A 230 15.21 -9.54 7.63
C GLY A 230 16.54 -9.77 6.90
N ALA A 231 17.27 -8.72 6.51
CA ALA A 231 18.58 -8.87 5.91
C ALA A 231 19.55 -9.50 6.93
N VAL A 232 20.31 -10.50 6.47
CA VAL A 232 21.32 -11.17 7.30
C VAL A 232 22.64 -10.43 7.16
N MET A 233 23.05 -9.73 8.21
CA MET A 233 24.42 -9.26 8.34
C MET A 233 25.33 -10.49 8.49
N THR A 234 26.37 -10.58 7.68
CA THR A 234 27.45 -11.55 7.80
C THR A 234 28.76 -10.79 7.99
N CYS A 235 29.54 -11.16 8.98
CA CYS A 235 30.89 -10.64 9.15
C CYS A 235 31.90 -11.79 9.07
N LYS A 236 32.97 -11.56 8.31
CA LYS A 236 34.15 -12.40 8.23
C LYS A 236 35.31 -11.69 8.94
N ALA A 237 35.71 -12.19 10.10
CA ALA A 237 36.91 -11.79 10.83
C ALA A 237 38.08 -12.69 10.42
N VAL A 238 39.21 -12.09 10.01
CA VAL A 238 40.34 -12.83 9.43
C VAL A 238 41.67 -12.31 9.98
N ASN A 239 42.56 -13.22 10.32
CA ASN A 239 43.99 -12.95 10.43
C ASN A 239 44.76 -14.12 9.81
N ASP A 240 46.08 -14.10 9.92
CA ASP A 240 46.95 -15.13 9.33
C ASP A 240 46.70 -16.55 9.88
N PHE A 241 46.01 -16.66 11.02
CA PHE A 241 45.73 -17.90 11.73
C PHE A 241 44.31 -18.43 11.50
N GLY A 242 43.54 -17.74 10.65
CA GLY A 242 42.31 -18.28 10.10
C GLY A 242 41.20 -17.26 9.99
N THR A 243 39.99 -17.81 9.84
CA THR A 243 38.77 -17.04 9.65
C THR A 243 37.73 -17.45 10.68
N ARG A 244 36.98 -16.47 11.18
CA ARG A 244 35.81 -16.63 12.04
C ARG A 244 34.67 -15.81 11.48
N ASN A 245 33.49 -16.40 11.43
CA ASN A 245 32.30 -15.75 10.89
C ASN A 245 31.26 -15.56 11.99
N CYS A 246 30.49 -14.49 11.90
CA CYS A 246 29.26 -14.32 12.65
C CYS A 246 28.15 -13.79 11.76
N THR A 247 26.90 -14.05 12.14
CA THR A 247 25.73 -13.54 11.45
C THR A 247 24.75 -12.91 12.44
N LYS A 248 23.96 -11.95 11.95
CA LYS A 248 22.90 -11.29 12.73
C LYS A 248 21.83 -10.79 11.76
N THR A 249 20.58 -11.17 11.99
CA THR A 249 19.44 -10.64 11.22
C THR A 249 19.07 -9.26 11.74
N VAL A 250 18.89 -8.30 10.84
CA VAL A 250 18.45 -6.93 11.15
C VAL A 250 16.93 -6.85 11.14
N THR A 251 16.34 -6.22 12.16
CA THR A 251 14.89 -5.98 12.21
C THR A 251 14.61 -4.50 12.04
N VAL A 252 13.86 -4.14 10.99
CA VAL A 252 13.45 -2.76 10.71
C VAL A 252 11.94 -2.65 10.85
N HIS A 253 11.48 -1.78 11.75
CA HIS A 253 10.08 -1.43 11.92
C HIS A 253 9.69 -0.32 10.93
N TYR A 254 8.71 -0.57 10.08
CA TYR A 254 8.21 0.35 9.07
C TYR A 254 6.67 0.34 9.03
N LYS A 255 6.07 1.48 8.66
CA LYS A 255 4.62 1.58 8.50
C LYS A 255 4.11 0.72 7.34
N PRO A 256 2.83 0.30 7.33
CA PRO A 256 2.27 -0.50 6.24
C PRO A 256 2.41 0.17 4.86
N TYR A 257 2.86 -0.58 3.85
CA TYR A 257 2.97 -0.14 2.45
C TYR A 257 2.57 -1.25 1.47
N ASN A 258 2.48 -0.92 0.17
CA ASN A 258 1.96 -1.81 -0.88
C ASN A 258 0.59 -2.41 -0.52
N ILE A 259 -0.27 -1.60 0.09
CA ILE A 259 -1.59 -2.02 0.57
C ILE A 259 -2.53 -2.10 -0.62
N GLN A 260 -3.06 -3.29 -0.91
CA GLN A 260 -3.93 -3.54 -2.06
C GLN A 260 -5.12 -4.40 -1.65
N VAL A 261 -6.32 -4.01 -2.07
CA VAL A 261 -7.53 -4.83 -1.96
C VAL A 261 -7.80 -5.52 -3.30
N SER A 262 -8.04 -6.82 -3.24
CA SER A 262 -8.38 -7.66 -4.38
C SER A 262 -9.66 -8.48 -4.12
N PRO A 263 -10.53 -8.65 -5.14
CA PRO A 263 -10.50 -7.97 -6.44
C PRO A 263 -10.81 -6.47 -6.34
N THR A 264 -10.44 -5.69 -7.37
CA THR A 264 -10.71 -4.23 -7.42
C THR A 264 -12.15 -3.90 -7.83
N SER A 265 -12.88 -4.86 -8.39
CA SER A 265 -14.31 -4.75 -8.61
C SER A 265 -14.95 -6.14 -8.54
N VAL A 266 -16.14 -6.18 -7.96
CA VAL A 266 -16.97 -7.37 -7.80
C VAL A 266 -18.34 -7.03 -8.40
N ASP A 267 -18.89 -7.91 -9.22
CA ASP A 267 -20.21 -7.73 -9.84
C ASP A 267 -21.00 -9.01 -9.66
N LEU A 268 -22.02 -8.95 -8.81
CA LEU A 268 -22.75 -10.10 -8.26
C LEU A 268 -24.25 -9.85 -8.27
N ASN A 269 -25.06 -10.90 -8.19
CA ASN A 269 -26.50 -10.79 -7.96
C ASN A 269 -26.82 -10.70 -6.45
N GLU A 270 -28.00 -10.17 -6.10
CA GLU A 270 -28.51 -10.26 -4.72
C GLU A 270 -28.50 -11.72 -4.22
N LYS A 271 -28.25 -11.90 -2.92
CA LYS A 271 -28.10 -13.18 -2.20
C LYS A 271 -26.81 -13.95 -2.51
N GLU A 272 -25.94 -13.46 -3.40
CA GLU A 272 -24.60 -14.02 -3.56
C GLU A 272 -23.68 -13.59 -2.40
N SER A 273 -22.41 -14.00 -2.44
CA SER A 273 -21.42 -13.72 -1.41
C SER A 273 -20.10 -13.29 -2.05
N PHE A 274 -19.33 -12.43 -1.37
CA PHE A 274 -18.00 -12.05 -1.82
C PHE A 274 -16.98 -12.02 -0.69
N ASN A 275 -15.72 -12.16 -1.08
CA ASN A 275 -14.57 -11.95 -0.21
C ASN A 275 -13.68 -10.87 -0.82
N LEU A 276 -13.38 -9.83 -0.05
CA LEU A 276 -12.31 -8.87 -0.38
C LEU A 276 -11.10 -9.17 0.49
N ILE A 277 -9.93 -9.28 -0.14
CA ILE A 277 -8.68 -9.59 0.56
C ILE A 277 -7.79 -8.35 0.56
N CYS A 278 -7.40 -7.88 1.73
CA CYS A 278 -6.46 -6.77 1.89
C CYS A 278 -5.04 -7.31 2.10
N ASN A 279 -4.14 -7.10 1.14
CA ASN A 279 -2.73 -7.46 1.27
C ASN A 279 -1.91 -6.22 1.59
N ALA A 280 -0.98 -6.32 2.54
CA ALA A 280 -0.07 -5.25 2.91
C ALA A 280 1.29 -5.81 3.37
N SER A 281 2.35 -5.04 3.15
CA SER A 281 3.66 -5.26 3.76
C SER A 281 3.80 -4.35 4.98
N SER A 282 4.02 -4.93 6.17
CA SER A 282 4.17 -4.17 7.41
C SER A 282 5.08 -4.91 8.39
N ASN A 283 5.87 -4.16 9.18
CA ASN A 283 6.60 -4.70 10.31
C ASN A 283 6.67 -3.65 11.44
N PRO A 284 6.20 -3.90 12.67
CA PRO A 284 5.46 -5.07 13.12
C PRO A 284 4.19 -5.34 12.30
N PRO A 285 3.60 -6.55 12.38
CA PRO A 285 2.36 -6.87 11.70
C PRO A 285 1.28 -5.82 11.98
N GLY A 286 0.64 -5.31 10.92
CA GLY A 286 -0.42 -4.33 11.05
C GLY A 286 -1.78 -4.94 11.35
N GLU A 287 -2.61 -4.16 12.05
CA GLU A 287 -4.03 -4.40 12.29
C GLU A 287 -4.85 -3.84 11.13
N TYR A 288 -5.91 -4.55 10.73
CA TYR A 288 -6.76 -4.18 9.60
C TYR A 288 -8.03 -3.47 10.08
N SER A 289 -8.57 -2.59 9.24
CA SER A 289 -9.87 -1.95 9.42
C SER A 289 -10.51 -1.69 8.06
N TRP A 290 -11.73 -2.19 7.87
CA TRP A 290 -12.48 -1.98 6.62
C TRP A 290 -13.38 -0.76 6.70
N SER A 291 -13.62 -0.14 5.55
CA SER A 291 -14.55 0.97 5.39
C SER A 291 -15.44 0.77 4.17
N PHE A 292 -16.69 1.20 4.27
CA PHE A 292 -17.71 1.17 3.22
C PHE A 292 -18.23 2.59 2.99
N ASN A 293 -18.14 3.07 1.74
CA ASN A 293 -18.52 4.43 1.35
C ASN A 293 -17.93 5.52 2.27
N GLY A 294 -16.69 5.32 2.72
CA GLY A 294 -15.95 6.22 3.61
C GLY A 294 -16.20 6.02 5.11
N ASN A 295 -17.19 5.23 5.51
CA ASN A 295 -17.48 4.94 6.92
C ASN A 295 -16.78 3.66 7.36
N VAL A 296 -16.15 3.66 8.54
CA VAL A 296 -15.51 2.46 9.10
C VAL A 296 -16.58 1.42 9.44
N LEU A 297 -16.30 0.16 9.11
CA LEU A 297 -17.11 -0.98 9.49
C LEU A 297 -16.61 -1.51 10.84
N ASP A 298 -17.40 -1.31 11.89
CA ASP A 298 -17.04 -1.74 13.23
C ASP A 298 -16.94 -3.28 13.30
N GLY A 299 -15.85 -3.78 13.90
CA GLY A 299 -15.59 -5.21 14.06
C GLY A 299 -14.98 -5.91 12.84
N GLU A 300 -14.92 -5.25 11.68
CA GLU A 300 -14.28 -5.79 10.48
C GLU A 300 -12.77 -5.53 10.52
N THR A 301 -12.06 -6.32 11.32
CA THR A 301 -10.61 -6.19 11.58
C THR A 301 -9.76 -7.30 10.97
N ASP A 302 -10.39 -8.22 10.25
CA ASP A 302 -9.70 -9.32 9.59
C ASP A 302 -9.11 -8.88 8.25
N LYS A 303 -8.06 -9.61 7.82
CA LYS A 303 -7.43 -9.42 6.50
C LYS A 303 -8.42 -9.63 5.34
N VAL A 304 -9.44 -10.45 5.56
CA VAL A 304 -10.47 -10.78 4.56
C VAL A 304 -11.82 -10.28 5.06
N LEU A 305 -12.45 -9.39 4.29
CA LEU A 305 -13.84 -9.01 4.49
C LEU A 305 -14.72 -9.97 3.72
N ALA A 306 -15.51 -10.78 4.43
CA ALA A 306 -16.42 -11.75 3.84
C ALA A 306 -17.87 -11.33 4.11
N LYS A 307 -18.62 -11.02 3.06
CA LYS A 307 -20.07 -10.78 3.14
C LYS A 307 -20.85 -11.88 2.44
N ARG A 308 -21.91 -12.35 3.09
CA ARG A 308 -22.83 -13.38 2.58
C ARG A 308 -24.23 -12.83 2.43
N ASP A 309 -25.03 -13.47 1.60
CA ASP A 309 -26.44 -13.12 1.33
C ASP A 309 -26.62 -11.62 1.04
N ILE A 310 -25.80 -11.08 0.15
CA ILE A 310 -25.68 -9.63 -0.07
C ILE A 310 -26.98 -9.01 -0.61
N SER A 311 -27.21 -7.76 -0.23
CA SER A 311 -28.34 -6.94 -0.69
C SER A 311 -27.87 -5.80 -1.59
N ARG A 312 -28.79 -5.12 -2.29
CA ARG A 312 -28.47 -3.91 -3.05
C ARG A 312 -27.85 -2.77 -2.22
N ASP A 313 -28.01 -2.78 -0.90
CA ASP A 313 -27.44 -1.77 0.01
C ASP A 313 -25.96 -2.04 0.33
N ASP A 314 -25.46 -3.24 0.00
CA ASP A 314 -24.04 -3.60 0.11
C ASP A 314 -23.22 -3.12 -1.10
N ALA A 315 -23.86 -2.55 -2.13
CA ALA A 315 -23.20 -1.99 -3.30
C ALA A 315 -22.51 -0.66 -2.94
N GLY A 316 -21.25 -0.52 -3.34
CA GLY A 316 -20.47 0.68 -3.05
C GLY A 316 -18.97 0.45 -3.05
N GLU A 317 -18.28 1.40 -2.44
CA GLU A 317 -16.82 1.45 -2.39
C GLU A 317 -16.31 0.90 -1.07
N TYR A 318 -15.48 -0.13 -1.15
CA TYR A 318 -14.81 -0.74 -0.01
C TYR A 318 -13.33 -0.38 -0.02
N ARG A 319 -12.80 -0.02 1.15
CA ARG A 319 -11.38 0.30 1.33
C ARG A 319 -10.88 -0.25 2.65
N CYS A 320 -9.67 -0.80 2.63
CA CYS A 320 -8.99 -1.34 3.79
C CYS A 320 -7.91 -0.35 4.27
N THR A 321 -7.80 -0.17 5.58
CA THR A 321 -6.71 0.55 6.24
C THR A 321 -5.92 -0.43 7.08
N VAL A 322 -4.59 -0.33 7.03
CA VAL A 322 -3.68 -1.15 7.83
C VAL A 322 -2.84 -0.23 8.70
N THR A 323 -2.75 -0.54 9.99
CA THR A 323 -2.05 0.29 10.98
C THR A 323 -1.13 -0.55 11.85
N ASN A 324 0.08 -0.07 12.11
CA ASN A 324 0.94 -0.59 13.16
C ASN A 324 1.48 0.56 14.04
N ASN A 325 2.34 0.25 15.00
CA ASN A 325 2.92 1.24 15.91
C ASN A 325 3.84 2.28 15.23
N VAL A 326 4.20 2.10 13.95
CA VAL A 326 5.00 3.07 13.18
C VAL A 326 4.09 4.03 12.40
N GLY A 327 2.92 3.57 11.95
CA GLY A 327 1.94 4.40 11.26
C GLY A 327 0.86 3.60 10.54
N SER A 328 0.11 4.28 9.68
CA SER A 328 -1.02 3.71 8.93
C SER A 328 -0.93 3.99 7.43
N GLY A 329 -1.65 3.19 6.66
CA GLY A 329 -1.88 3.41 5.23
C GLY A 329 -3.20 2.80 4.78
N ALA A 330 -3.72 3.26 3.66
CA ALA A 330 -4.96 2.76 3.07
C ALA A 330 -4.73 2.11 1.71
N SER A 331 -5.55 1.12 1.38
CA SER A 331 -5.56 0.43 0.10
C SER A 331 -6.13 1.30 -1.04
N ASN A 332 -6.04 0.78 -2.26
CA ASN A 332 -6.96 1.17 -3.34
C ASN A 332 -8.42 0.85 -2.96
N ILE A 333 -9.36 1.43 -3.72
CA ILE A 333 -10.79 1.14 -3.58
C ILE A 333 -11.12 -0.15 -4.34
N SER A 334 -12.01 -0.97 -3.76
CA SER A 334 -12.72 -2.04 -4.45
C SER A 334 -14.19 -1.66 -4.62
N VAL A 335 -14.72 -1.75 -5.83
CA VAL A 335 -16.12 -1.39 -6.14
C VAL A 335 -16.98 -2.65 -6.23
N VAL A 336 -17.90 -2.81 -5.28
CA VAL A 336 -18.89 -3.89 -5.30
C VAL A 336 -20.17 -3.38 -5.96
N LYS A 337 -20.59 -4.08 -7.01
CA LYS A 337 -21.85 -3.87 -7.71
C LYS A 337 -22.77 -5.04 -7.40
N VAL A 338 -24.01 -4.72 -7.02
CA VAL A 338 -25.04 -5.73 -6.75
C VAL A 338 -26.16 -5.56 -7.76
N ARG A 339 -26.32 -6.56 -8.62
CA ARG A 339 -27.35 -6.67 -9.63
C ARG A 339 -28.64 -7.14 -8.97
N TYR A 340 -29.72 -6.43 -9.27
CA TYR A 340 -31.05 -6.79 -8.78
C TYR A 340 -32.11 -6.42 -9.81
N LEU A 341 -33.25 -7.11 -9.74
CA LEU A 341 -34.47 -6.76 -10.45
C LEU A 341 -35.63 -6.89 -9.47
N GLU A 342 -36.42 -5.83 -9.29
CA GLU A 342 -37.65 -5.94 -8.51
C GLU A 342 -38.67 -6.82 -9.24
N GLU A 343 -39.32 -7.70 -8.50
CA GLU A 343 -40.37 -8.56 -9.04
C GLU A 343 -41.54 -7.72 -9.59
N CYS A 344 -42.18 -8.24 -10.62
CA CYS A 344 -43.36 -7.64 -11.21
C CYS A 344 -44.49 -7.59 -10.15
N LYS A 345 -45.03 -6.39 -9.88
CA LYS A 345 -46.08 -6.20 -8.86
C LYS A 345 -47.35 -7.03 -9.07
N THR A 346 -47.66 -7.32 -10.33
CA THR A 346 -48.77 -8.19 -10.73
C THR A 346 -48.38 -8.96 -11.99
N ASN A 347 -48.97 -10.14 -12.12
CA ASN A 347 -48.78 -11.03 -13.27
C ASN A 347 -49.74 -10.68 -14.41
N LYS A 348 -50.82 -9.93 -14.13
CA LYS A 348 -51.78 -9.47 -15.14
C LYS A 348 -52.35 -8.08 -14.80
N TYR A 349 -52.38 -7.18 -15.77
CA TYR A 349 -53.09 -5.91 -15.71
C TYR A 349 -54.34 -5.95 -16.61
N THR A 350 -55.50 -5.57 -16.09
CA THR A 350 -56.73 -5.38 -16.89
C THR A 350 -57.06 -3.90 -16.94
N LEU A 351 -57.05 -3.34 -18.14
CA LEU A 351 -57.19 -1.91 -18.40
C LEU A 351 -58.40 -1.68 -19.32
N THR A 352 -58.98 -0.49 -19.29
CA THR A 352 -59.90 -0.03 -20.35
C THR A 352 -59.18 0.89 -21.33
N ASN A 353 -59.72 1.07 -22.54
CA ASN A 353 -59.21 2.05 -23.52
C ASN A 353 -59.19 3.53 -23.05
N LYS A 354 -59.60 3.82 -21.81
CA LYS A 354 -59.51 5.14 -21.15
C LYS A 354 -58.46 5.20 -20.04
N GLN A 355 -57.76 4.10 -19.75
CA GLN A 355 -56.79 4.00 -18.67
C GLN A 355 -55.37 3.87 -19.23
N ASN A 356 -54.45 4.65 -18.67
CA ASN A 356 -53.02 4.50 -18.93
C ASN A 356 -52.39 3.60 -17.87
N LEU A 357 -51.48 2.72 -18.29
CA LEU A 357 -50.62 1.95 -17.39
C LEU A 357 -49.22 2.53 -17.45
N THR A 358 -48.73 3.04 -16.32
CA THR A 358 -47.36 3.51 -16.16
C THR A 358 -46.57 2.51 -15.33
N LEU A 359 -45.47 2.03 -15.89
CA LEU A 359 -44.52 1.13 -15.24
C LEU A 359 -43.20 1.87 -15.02
N SER A 360 -42.61 1.69 -13.84
CA SER A 360 -41.27 2.19 -13.52
C SER A 360 -40.49 1.04 -12.87
N PRO A 361 -40.01 0.08 -13.68
CA PRO A 361 -39.34 -1.09 -13.16
C PRO A 361 -38.03 -0.70 -12.47
N LYS A 362 -37.75 -1.24 -11.28
CA LYS A 362 -36.50 -0.95 -10.57
C LYS A 362 -35.54 -2.12 -10.70
N GLY A 363 -34.28 -1.81 -10.96
CA GLY A 363 -33.23 -2.81 -11.11
C GLY A 363 -31.89 -2.16 -11.39
N PHE A 364 -30.81 -2.89 -11.12
CA PHE A 364 -29.46 -2.57 -11.55
C PHE A 364 -28.85 -3.78 -12.28
N PRO A 365 -28.24 -3.61 -13.46
CA PRO A 365 -28.31 -2.42 -14.33
C PRO A 365 -29.75 -2.06 -14.70
N GLU A 366 -29.96 -0.87 -15.27
CA GLU A 366 -31.31 -0.38 -15.60
C GLU A 366 -32.09 -1.41 -16.44
N PRO A 367 -33.31 -1.80 -16.00
CA PRO A 367 -34.11 -2.81 -16.69
C PRO A 367 -34.78 -2.30 -17.96
N THR A 368 -34.97 -3.20 -18.91
CA THR A 368 -35.63 -2.94 -20.18
C THR A 368 -36.99 -3.64 -20.24
N LEU A 369 -38.02 -2.95 -20.70
CA LEU A 369 -39.33 -3.52 -21.00
C LEU A 369 -39.42 -3.95 -22.47
N THR A 370 -39.79 -5.20 -22.71
CA THR A 370 -40.03 -5.76 -24.04
C THR A 370 -41.38 -6.47 -24.06
N CYS A 371 -42.27 -6.10 -24.97
CA CYS A 371 -43.57 -6.75 -25.16
C CYS A 371 -43.70 -7.29 -26.58
N ALA A 372 -44.45 -8.38 -26.79
CA ALA A 372 -44.50 -9.06 -28.09
C ALA A 372 -45.15 -8.21 -29.19
N LYS A 373 -46.08 -7.30 -28.84
CA LYS A 373 -46.77 -6.41 -29.79
C LYS A 373 -46.31 -4.94 -29.72
N GLY A 374 -45.51 -4.55 -28.73
CA GLY A 374 -44.73 -3.30 -28.74
C GLY A 374 -45.51 -1.99 -28.47
N TYR A 375 -46.54 -2.00 -27.63
CA TYR A 375 -47.40 -0.82 -27.38
C TYR A 375 -46.94 0.13 -26.26
N PHE A 376 -45.82 -0.15 -25.59
CA PHE A 376 -45.30 0.72 -24.53
C PHE A 376 -44.33 1.75 -25.10
N ASN A 377 -44.54 3.00 -24.72
CA ASN A 377 -43.64 4.09 -25.03
C ASN A 377 -42.82 4.48 -23.80
N LEU A 378 -41.51 4.65 -23.98
CA LEU A 378 -40.62 5.17 -22.97
C LEU A 378 -40.81 6.69 -22.86
N ILE A 379 -41.18 7.17 -21.67
CA ILE A 379 -41.48 8.59 -21.41
C ILE A 379 -40.50 9.24 -20.41
N GLY A 380 -39.46 8.52 -20.01
CA GLY A 380 -38.42 8.95 -19.08
C GLY A 380 -37.18 8.05 -19.19
N SER A 381 -36.26 8.08 -18.23
CA SER A 381 -35.08 7.19 -18.27
C SER A 381 -35.47 5.71 -18.14
N ASN A 382 -36.48 5.40 -17.33
CA ASN A 382 -36.95 4.03 -17.09
C ASN A 382 -38.43 4.00 -16.69
N THR A 383 -39.23 4.84 -17.36
CA THR A 383 -40.68 4.91 -17.16
C THR A 383 -41.37 4.65 -18.47
N TYR A 384 -42.20 3.60 -18.48
CA TYR A 384 -42.94 3.17 -19.65
C TYR A 384 -44.41 3.47 -19.47
N THR A 385 -45.04 4.06 -20.47
CA THR A 385 -46.49 4.24 -20.49
C THR A 385 -47.07 3.49 -21.67
N LEU A 386 -48.09 2.69 -21.40
CA LEU A 386 -48.87 2.03 -22.44
C LEU A 386 -49.59 3.09 -23.27
N SER A 387 -49.29 3.14 -24.57
CA SER A 387 -50.06 3.93 -25.53
C SER A 387 -51.11 3.02 -26.16
N ILE A 388 -52.37 3.30 -25.85
CA ILE A 388 -53.49 2.37 -25.94
C ILE A 388 -53.75 1.91 -27.39
N PRO A 389 -53.71 0.60 -27.70
CA PRO A 389 -54.45 0.03 -28.82
C PRO A 389 -55.92 -0.23 -28.44
N GLU A 390 -56.83 -0.06 -29.39
CA GLU A 390 -58.30 -0.10 -29.19
C GLU A 390 -58.82 -1.37 -28.50
N ALA A 391 -58.18 -2.52 -28.70
CA ALA A 391 -58.37 -3.73 -27.89
C ALA A 391 -57.15 -4.64 -28.06
N GLY A 392 -56.75 -5.36 -27.01
CA GLY A 392 -55.69 -6.36 -27.16
C GLY A 392 -55.09 -6.86 -25.86
N ASN A 393 -54.48 -8.03 -25.94
CA ASN A 393 -53.61 -8.58 -24.91
C ASN A 393 -52.15 -8.64 -25.40
N ASP A 394 -51.20 -8.57 -24.50
CA ASP A 394 -49.79 -8.77 -24.84
C ASP A 394 -49.02 -9.29 -23.63
N ASN A 395 -47.96 -10.03 -23.90
CA ASN A 395 -47.08 -10.59 -22.89
C ASN A 395 -45.79 -9.77 -22.88
N CYS A 396 -45.54 -9.14 -21.74
CA CYS A 396 -44.41 -8.26 -21.52
C CYS A 396 -43.39 -8.92 -20.59
N THR A 397 -42.12 -8.67 -20.88
CA THR A 397 -40.99 -9.08 -20.06
C THR A 397 -40.20 -7.84 -19.67
N ILE A 398 -39.98 -7.66 -18.37
CA ILE A 398 -39.01 -6.72 -17.83
C ILE A 398 -37.76 -7.53 -17.53
N SER A 399 -36.60 -7.11 -18.03
CA SER A 399 -35.34 -7.83 -17.79
C SER A 399 -34.14 -6.91 -17.66
N ASN A 400 -33.15 -7.37 -16.90
CA ASN A 400 -31.80 -6.81 -16.88
C ASN A 400 -30.78 -7.93 -16.69
N ALA A 401 -29.52 -7.58 -16.40
CA ALA A 401 -28.48 -8.57 -16.14
C ALA A 401 -28.69 -9.40 -14.86
N ALA A 402 -29.59 -9.00 -13.96
CA ALA A 402 -29.92 -9.72 -12.73
C ALA A 402 -31.00 -10.80 -12.96
N GLY A 403 -31.90 -10.60 -13.92
CA GLY A 403 -32.99 -11.53 -14.17
C GLY A 403 -34.08 -10.99 -15.07
N LYS A 404 -35.25 -11.64 -15.02
CA LYS A 404 -36.44 -11.27 -15.78
C LYS A 404 -37.71 -11.50 -14.96
N CYS A 405 -38.69 -10.63 -15.11
CA CYS A 405 -40.06 -10.85 -14.64
C CYS A 405 -41.05 -10.63 -15.79
N GLN A 406 -42.14 -11.38 -15.79
CA GLN A 406 -43.13 -11.38 -16.86
C GLN A 406 -44.49 -10.98 -16.32
N PHE A 407 -45.23 -10.23 -17.13
CA PHE A 407 -46.61 -9.88 -16.85
C PHE A 407 -47.39 -9.81 -18.16
N GLU A 408 -48.68 -10.02 -18.06
CA GLU A 408 -49.62 -9.84 -19.16
C GLU A 408 -50.40 -8.54 -18.94
N TYR A 409 -50.83 -7.91 -20.02
CA TYR A 409 -51.91 -6.93 -19.90
C TYR A 409 -53.00 -7.21 -20.92
N GLU A 410 -54.21 -6.79 -20.59
CA GLU A 410 -55.39 -6.89 -21.43
C GLU A 410 -56.13 -5.55 -21.40
N VAL A 411 -56.31 -4.96 -22.58
CA VAL A 411 -57.11 -3.74 -22.79
C VAL A 411 -58.49 -4.15 -23.27
N LEU A 412 -59.49 -3.90 -22.44
CA LEU A 412 -60.91 -4.04 -22.77
C LEU A 412 -61.39 -2.77 -23.47
N LEU A 413 -62.00 -2.93 -24.65
CA LEU A 413 -62.61 -1.82 -25.37
C LEU A 413 -63.88 -1.39 -24.64
N HIS A 414 -63.88 -0.17 -24.11
CA HIS A 414 -65.12 0.50 -23.71
C HIS A 414 -65.61 1.29 -24.92
N VAL A 415 -66.64 0.77 -25.58
CA VAL A 415 -67.24 1.40 -26.75
C VAL A 415 -68.17 2.51 -26.27
N ALA A 416 -68.03 3.73 -26.81
CA ALA A 416 -68.97 4.80 -26.52
C ALA A 416 -70.40 4.36 -26.88
N PRO A 417 -71.43 4.76 -26.11
CA PRO A 417 -72.78 4.31 -26.38
C PRO A 417 -73.21 4.68 -27.81
N PHE A 418 -73.56 3.70 -28.63
CA PHE A 418 -73.98 3.94 -30.01
C PHE A 418 -75.41 3.51 -30.24
N THR A 419 -76.08 4.23 -31.14
CA THR A 419 -77.49 4.01 -31.47
C THR A 419 -77.58 3.28 -32.81
N PHE A 420 -78.34 2.20 -32.90
CA PHE A 420 -78.75 1.63 -34.18
C PHE A 420 -80.27 1.65 -34.31
N SER A 421 -80.75 1.92 -35.53
CA SER A 421 -82.18 1.98 -35.85
C SER A 421 -82.63 0.69 -36.53
N ALA A 422 -83.80 0.19 -36.17
CA ALA A 422 -84.46 -0.91 -36.87
C ALA A 422 -85.91 -0.53 -37.22
N VAL A 423 -86.41 -1.05 -38.35
CA VAL A 423 -87.79 -0.84 -38.79
C VAL A 423 -88.60 -2.10 -38.52
N PHE A 424 -89.64 -1.96 -37.72
CA PHE A 424 -90.58 -3.03 -37.42
C PHE A 424 -91.86 -2.78 -38.20
N ARG A 425 -92.34 -3.76 -38.95
CA ARG A 425 -93.63 -3.68 -39.65
C ARG A 425 -94.76 -3.96 -38.66
N LEU A 426 -95.77 -3.10 -38.68
CA LEU A 426 -96.99 -3.27 -37.88
C LEU A 426 -98.01 -4.08 -38.69
N THR A 427 -98.21 -5.34 -38.30
CA THR A 427 -99.24 -6.22 -38.88
C THR A 427 -100.60 -6.04 -38.21
N ASN A 428 -100.64 -5.46 -37.00
CA ASN A 428 -101.88 -5.14 -36.31
C ASN A 428 -102.60 -3.95 -36.97
N ARG A 429 -103.80 -4.20 -37.51
CA ARG A 429 -104.60 -3.19 -38.22
C ARG A 429 -105.10 -2.05 -37.31
N ALA A 430 -105.31 -2.30 -36.02
CA ALA A 430 -105.73 -1.27 -35.05
C ALA A 430 -104.63 -0.20 -34.89
N TYR A 431 -103.38 -0.63 -34.68
CA TYR A 431 -102.23 0.26 -34.53
C TYR A 431 -101.84 0.99 -35.81
N ARG A 432 -102.15 0.43 -37.00
CA ARG A 432 -101.90 1.09 -38.28
C ARG A 432 -102.78 2.34 -38.51
N GLN A 433 -103.97 2.39 -37.92
CA GLN A 433 -104.92 3.51 -38.10
C GLN A 433 -104.68 4.68 -37.14
N GLU A 434 -104.00 4.45 -36.00
CA GLU A 434 -103.73 5.47 -34.97
C GLU A 434 -102.62 6.47 -35.33
N PHE A 435 -102.01 6.35 -36.52
CA PHE A 435 -100.92 7.21 -37.00
C PHE A 435 -101.34 8.66 -37.32
N ASN A 436 -102.63 8.90 -37.60
CA ASN A 436 -103.09 10.18 -38.14
C ASN A 436 -103.08 11.35 -37.13
N ASP A 437 -102.96 11.08 -35.81
CA ASP A 437 -102.79 12.11 -34.77
C ASP A 437 -101.64 11.75 -33.82
N LYS A 438 -100.46 12.33 -34.09
CA LYS A 438 -99.22 12.10 -33.32
C LYS A 438 -99.25 12.68 -31.89
N ASN A 439 -100.26 13.48 -31.53
CA ASN A 439 -100.37 14.08 -30.19
C ASN A 439 -101.45 13.43 -29.31
N SER A 440 -102.25 12.52 -29.88
CA SER A 440 -103.26 11.74 -29.17
C SER A 440 -102.68 10.96 -27.98
N SER A 441 -103.45 10.85 -26.90
CA SER A 441 -103.14 9.98 -25.75
C SER A 441 -102.99 8.52 -26.16
N SER A 442 -103.74 8.06 -27.18
CA SER A 442 -103.64 6.70 -27.71
C SER A 442 -102.31 6.46 -28.42
N PHE A 443 -101.85 7.43 -29.22
CA PHE A 443 -100.55 7.35 -29.89
C PHE A 443 -99.38 7.31 -28.90
N LYS A 444 -99.45 8.13 -27.83
CA LYS A 444 -98.43 8.10 -26.76
C LYS A 444 -98.42 6.76 -26.01
N LYS A 445 -99.60 6.19 -25.73
CA LYS A 445 -99.74 4.88 -25.09
C LYS A 445 -99.19 3.74 -25.97
N LEU A 446 -99.53 3.74 -27.26
CA LEU A 446 -98.99 2.79 -28.24
C LEU A 446 -97.47 2.86 -28.33
N LYS A 447 -96.92 4.08 -28.38
CA LYS A 447 -95.47 4.30 -28.37
C LYS A 447 -94.80 3.69 -27.13
N GLU A 448 -95.37 3.94 -25.96
CA GLU A 448 -94.83 3.48 -24.68
C GLU A 448 -94.95 1.95 -24.51
N GLU A 449 -96.05 1.35 -24.96
CA GLU A 449 -96.22 -0.10 -24.99
C GLU A 449 -95.16 -0.78 -25.87
N ILE A 450 -94.93 -0.27 -27.09
CA ILE A 450 -93.89 -0.79 -28.01
C ILE A 450 -92.48 -0.65 -27.40
N GLU A 451 -92.16 0.50 -26.80
CA GLU A 451 -90.85 0.72 -26.16
C GLU A 451 -90.62 -0.22 -24.97
N ASN A 452 -91.64 -0.42 -24.12
CA ASN A 452 -91.55 -1.30 -22.94
C ASN A 452 -91.45 -2.78 -23.31
N GLU A 453 -92.21 -3.23 -24.32
CA GLU A 453 -92.18 -4.62 -24.78
C GLU A 453 -90.80 -4.95 -25.38
N LEU A 454 -90.28 -4.06 -26.24
CA LEU A 454 -88.93 -4.21 -26.79
C LEU A 454 -87.87 -4.16 -25.68
N LYS A 455 -87.99 -3.25 -24.71
CA LYS A 455 -87.07 -3.21 -23.57
C LYS A 455 -87.05 -4.54 -22.79
N SER A 456 -88.22 -5.13 -22.53
CA SER A 456 -88.33 -6.40 -21.78
C SER A 456 -87.64 -7.60 -22.48
N VAL A 457 -87.67 -7.64 -23.81
CA VAL A 457 -86.99 -8.70 -24.59
C VAL A 457 -85.47 -8.61 -24.45
N TYR A 458 -84.91 -7.40 -24.33
CA TYR A 458 -83.46 -7.19 -24.39
C TYR A 458 -82.79 -6.89 -23.05
N GLU A 459 -83.53 -6.71 -21.96
CA GLU A 459 -82.98 -6.54 -20.60
C GLU A 459 -82.04 -7.69 -20.20
N SER A 460 -82.27 -8.90 -20.73
CA SER A 460 -81.42 -10.08 -20.48
C SER A 460 -80.00 -9.98 -21.05
N TYR A 461 -79.77 -9.14 -22.06
CA TYR A 461 -78.48 -9.06 -22.76
C TYR A 461 -77.50 -8.06 -22.13
N LYS A 462 -77.90 -7.27 -21.11
CA LYS A 462 -77.08 -6.25 -20.39
C LYS A 462 -76.37 -5.19 -21.24
N ILE A 463 -76.41 -5.29 -22.56
CA ILE A 463 -75.79 -4.39 -23.55
C ILE A 463 -76.74 -3.30 -24.03
N VAL A 464 -78.07 -3.45 -23.85
CA VAL A 464 -79.06 -2.44 -24.26
C VAL A 464 -79.31 -1.46 -23.13
N ASN A 465 -78.80 -0.24 -23.29
CA ASN A 465 -78.94 0.83 -22.30
C ASN A 465 -80.29 1.57 -22.45
N ARG A 466 -80.78 1.76 -23.70
CA ARG A 466 -82.07 2.44 -23.95
C ARG A 466 -82.73 1.96 -25.24
N VAL A 467 -84.07 1.87 -25.25
CA VAL A 467 -84.89 1.64 -26.45
C VAL A 467 -85.82 2.85 -26.65
N ARG A 468 -85.96 3.34 -27.89
CA ARG A 468 -86.78 4.52 -28.20
C ARG A 468 -87.41 4.42 -29.59
N VAL A 469 -88.73 4.54 -29.67
CA VAL A 469 -89.45 4.72 -30.93
C VAL A 469 -89.22 6.15 -31.43
N ILE A 470 -88.65 6.27 -32.63
CA ILE A 470 -88.26 7.56 -33.22
C ILE A 470 -89.22 8.04 -34.30
N ALA A 471 -89.87 7.14 -35.03
CA ALA A 471 -90.84 7.52 -36.03
C ALA A 471 -91.86 6.40 -36.23
N PHE A 472 -93.12 6.80 -36.41
CA PHE A 472 -94.12 5.94 -37.03
C PHE A 472 -94.20 6.30 -38.51
N ARG A 473 -94.43 5.29 -39.34
CA ARG A 473 -94.76 5.42 -40.76
C ARG A 473 -95.97 4.55 -41.03
N GLU A 474 -96.64 4.77 -42.16
CA GLU A 474 -97.79 3.96 -42.50
C GLU A 474 -97.39 2.47 -42.61
N GLY A 475 -97.84 1.66 -41.66
CA GLY A 475 -97.53 0.23 -41.59
C GLY A 475 -96.17 -0.14 -40.97
N SER A 476 -95.40 0.80 -40.44
CA SER A 476 -94.13 0.49 -39.74
C SER A 476 -93.76 1.47 -38.62
N VAL A 477 -92.91 1.02 -37.69
CA VAL A 477 -92.33 1.82 -36.62
C VAL A 477 -90.81 1.71 -36.67
N ASN A 478 -90.13 2.86 -36.62
CA ASN A 478 -88.69 2.95 -36.52
C ASN A 478 -88.32 3.07 -35.03
N VAL A 479 -87.42 2.20 -34.57
CA VAL A 479 -86.97 2.15 -33.19
C VAL A 479 -85.46 2.23 -33.15
N ASP A 480 -84.96 3.10 -32.29
CA ASP A 480 -83.56 3.26 -31.94
C ASP A 480 -83.23 2.47 -30.67
N PHE A 481 -82.12 1.76 -30.71
CA PHE A 481 -81.54 1.04 -29.59
C PHE A 481 -80.17 1.65 -29.27
N ASN A 482 -79.97 2.11 -28.04
CA ASN A 482 -78.68 2.59 -27.54
C ASN A 482 -77.98 1.46 -26.79
N LEU A 483 -76.77 1.10 -27.22
CA LEU A 483 -75.99 0.00 -26.66
C LEU A 483 -74.78 0.52 -25.87
N ASP A 484 -74.47 -0.08 -24.72
CA ASP A 484 -73.23 0.15 -23.97
C ASP A 484 -72.45 -1.18 -23.89
N LEU A 485 -71.26 -1.22 -24.49
CA LEU A 485 -70.51 -2.46 -24.73
C LEU A 485 -69.13 -2.39 -24.07
N VAL A 486 -68.90 -3.32 -23.14
CA VAL A 486 -67.58 -3.59 -22.57
C VAL A 486 -67.25 -5.06 -22.86
N ALA A 487 -66.75 -5.34 -24.06
CA ALA A 487 -66.44 -6.71 -24.46
C ALA A 487 -65.39 -6.79 -25.57
N ASN A 488 -64.68 -7.92 -25.60
CA ASN A 488 -63.73 -8.28 -26.65
C ASN A 488 -64.48 -9.15 -27.68
N VAL A 489 -65.26 -8.52 -28.57
CA VAL A 489 -66.04 -9.25 -29.59
C VAL A 489 -65.78 -8.65 -30.95
N SER A 490 -65.40 -9.51 -31.90
CA SER A 490 -65.17 -9.15 -33.31
C SER A 490 -66.44 -8.70 -34.04
N ASP A 491 -67.62 -9.08 -33.56
CA ASP A 491 -68.92 -8.56 -34.01
C ASP A 491 -69.91 -8.42 -32.83
N PRO A 492 -70.00 -7.23 -32.21
CA PRO A 492 -70.88 -6.99 -31.07
C PRO A 492 -72.37 -6.98 -31.42
N LEU A 493 -72.75 -6.92 -32.71
CA LEU A 493 -74.14 -6.83 -33.17
C LEU A 493 -74.76 -8.20 -33.49
N SER A 494 -73.95 -9.24 -33.71
CA SER A 494 -74.41 -10.58 -34.04
C SER A 494 -75.39 -11.19 -33.00
N PRO A 495 -75.12 -11.13 -31.68
CA PRO A 495 -76.05 -11.65 -30.67
C PRO A 495 -77.39 -10.92 -30.67
N LEU A 496 -77.36 -9.60 -30.89
CA LEU A 496 -78.54 -8.75 -30.88
C LEU A 496 -79.38 -8.94 -32.14
N LYS A 497 -78.76 -9.10 -33.32
CA LYS A 497 -79.44 -9.47 -34.57
C LYS A 497 -80.15 -10.83 -34.44
N ASN A 498 -79.51 -11.80 -33.80
CA ASN A 498 -80.11 -13.11 -33.55
C ASN A 498 -81.30 -13.01 -32.59
N ALA A 499 -81.19 -12.21 -31.52
CA ALA A 499 -82.29 -11.96 -30.59
C ALA A 499 -83.48 -11.26 -31.29
N LEU A 500 -83.21 -10.24 -32.10
CA LEU A 500 -84.20 -9.54 -32.93
C LEU A 500 -84.92 -10.52 -33.87
N THR A 501 -84.16 -11.32 -34.63
CA THR A 501 -84.71 -12.27 -35.60
C THR A 501 -85.57 -13.34 -34.93
N ASN A 502 -85.16 -13.82 -33.74
CA ASN A 502 -85.89 -14.87 -33.01
C ASN A 502 -87.12 -14.33 -32.25
N ALA A 503 -87.16 -13.05 -31.88
CA ALA A 503 -88.28 -12.43 -31.15
C ALA A 503 -89.45 -11.98 -32.05
N GLY A 504 -89.24 -11.92 -33.38
CA GLY A 504 -90.16 -11.32 -34.36
C GLY A 504 -91.54 -11.97 -34.56
N GLY A 505 -91.97 -12.87 -33.66
CA GLY A 505 -93.23 -13.60 -33.76
C GLY A 505 -94.27 -13.34 -32.67
N ASN A 506 -93.93 -12.65 -31.57
CA ASN A 506 -94.84 -12.57 -30.40
C ASN A 506 -95.00 -11.17 -29.78
N LEU A 507 -94.50 -10.13 -30.45
CA LEU A 507 -94.56 -8.75 -29.96
C LEU A 507 -95.74 -8.01 -30.59
N SER A 508 -96.94 -8.04 -29.99
CA SER A 508 -98.10 -7.20 -30.32
C SER A 508 -98.42 -6.92 -31.82
N GLY A 509 -98.11 -7.86 -32.73
CA GLY A 509 -98.26 -7.68 -34.17
C GLY A 509 -97.15 -6.87 -34.85
N LEU A 510 -95.92 -6.95 -34.35
CA LEU A 510 -94.70 -6.43 -34.99
C LEU A 510 -93.96 -7.57 -35.67
N VAL A 511 -93.59 -7.39 -36.94
CA VAL A 511 -92.70 -8.29 -37.67
C VAL A 511 -91.48 -7.50 -38.11
N ILE A 512 -90.28 -8.01 -37.82
CA ILE A 512 -89.04 -7.36 -38.25
C ILE A 512 -88.93 -7.51 -39.77
N ASP A 513 -88.70 -6.40 -40.47
CA ASP A 513 -88.28 -6.46 -41.86
C ASP A 513 -86.77 -6.77 -41.91
N PRO A 514 -86.35 -7.98 -42.33
CA PRO A 514 -84.94 -8.37 -42.28
C PRO A 514 -84.06 -7.46 -43.15
N SER A 515 -84.62 -6.83 -44.18
CA SER A 515 -83.92 -5.91 -45.08
C SER A 515 -83.69 -4.52 -44.49
N SER A 516 -84.39 -4.19 -43.39
CA SER A 516 -84.31 -2.90 -42.71
C SER A 516 -83.29 -2.84 -41.58
N LEU A 517 -82.69 -3.99 -41.24
CA LEU A 517 -81.53 -4.08 -40.34
C LEU A 517 -80.28 -3.58 -41.07
N GLN A 518 -80.28 -2.30 -41.40
CA GLN A 518 -79.07 -1.60 -41.79
C GLN A 518 -78.29 -1.44 -40.49
N ALA A 519 -77.10 -2.04 -40.39
CA ALA A 519 -76.15 -1.53 -39.43
C ALA A 519 -75.95 -0.07 -39.83
N GLY A 520 -76.52 0.88 -39.06
CA GLY A 520 -76.13 2.28 -39.17
C GLY A 520 -74.62 2.27 -39.16
N SER A 521 -74.00 2.89 -40.17
CA SER A 521 -72.59 2.72 -40.53
C SER A 521 -71.70 2.85 -39.28
N TYR A 522 -71.51 1.75 -38.57
CA TYR A 522 -70.65 1.73 -37.43
C TYR A 522 -69.31 1.43 -38.04
N ILE A 523 -68.57 2.50 -38.25
CA ILE A 523 -67.15 2.40 -38.43
C ILE A 523 -66.67 1.87 -37.07
N LEU A 524 -66.53 0.55 -36.94
CA LEU A 524 -65.43 0.01 -36.13
C LEU A 524 -64.25 0.84 -36.58
N PRO A 525 -63.61 1.63 -35.69
CA PRO A 525 -62.52 2.50 -36.10
C PRO A 525 -61.60 1.66 -36.99
N THR A 526 -61.65 1.95 -38.30
CA THR A 526 -60.89 1.19 -39.27
C THR A 526 -59.47 1.54 -38.96
N THR A 527 -58.68 0.51 -38.69
CA THR A 527 -57.25 0.54 -38.45
C THR A 527 -56.59 1.49 -39.43
N THR A 528 -56.45 2.73 -38.99
CA THR A 528 -55.58 3.69 -39.63
C THR A 528 -54.46 3.85 -38.64
N ILE A 529 -53.40 3.06 -38.83
CA ILE A 529 -52.12 3.34 -38.22
C ILE A 529 -51.68 4.67 -38.83
N LEU A 530 -52.10 5.76 -38.20
CA LEU A 530 -51.57 7.09 -38.41
C LEU A 530 -50.45 7.24 -37.40
N THR A 531 -49.24 6.85 -37.80
CA THR A 531 -48.03 7.43 -37.23
C THR A 531 -47.96 8.89 -37.66
N THR A 532 -48.77 9.74 -37.02
CA THR A 532 -48.68 11.19 -37.11
C THR A 532 -48.49 11.73 -35.71
N VAL A 533 -47.24 12.05 -35.39
CA VAL A 533 -46.90 12.97 -34.30
C VAL A 533 -47.36 14.36 -34.74
N GLU A 534 -48.59 14.74 -34.40
CA GLU A 534 -49.04 16.13 -34.47
C GLU A 534 -48.84 16.78 -33.10
N THR A 535 -47.83 17.63 -33.03
CA THR A 535 -47.72 18.64 -31.98
C THR A 535 -48.56 19.84 -32.39
N THR A 536 -49.79 19.93 -31.90
CA THR A 536 -50.60 21.14 -32.00
C THR A 536 -50.10 22.17 -30.99
N LEU A 537 -49.40 23.20 -31.47
CA LEU A 537 -49.20 24.46 -30.76
C LEU A 537 -50.33 25.41 -31.19
N GLU A 538 -51.35 25.53 -30.34
CA GLU A 538 -52.33 26.61 -30.45
C GLU A 538 -51.66 27.96 -30.16
N THR A 539 -51.83 28.89 -31.09
CA THR A 539 -51.43 30.28 -30.96
C THR A 539 -52.52 31.04 -30.21
N GLY A 540 -52.33 31.20 -28.90
CA GLY A 540 -53.10 32.13 -28.07
C GLY A 540 -52.22 33.30 -27.64
N SER A 541 -52.40 34.47 -28.28
CA SER A 541 -51.77 35.72 -27.88
C SER A 541 -52.36 36.23 -26.56
N SER A 542 -51.58 36.31 -25.49
CA SER A 542 -51.66 37.42 -24.52
C SER A 542 -50.40 37.48 -23.66
N ALA A 543 -50.02 38.70 -23.31
CA ALA A 543 -48.72 39.11 -22.78
C ALA A 543 -48.44 38.62 -21.35
N GLY A 544 -47.16 38.37 -21.07
CA GLY A 544 -46.62 38.22 -19.71
C GLY A 544 -45.35 37.37 -19.64
N CYS A 545 -44.23 37.97 -19.27
CA CYS A 545 -42.95 37.39 -18.81
C CYS A 545 -43.06 35.99 -18.14
N GLN A 546 -42.11 35.04 -18.18
CA GLN A 546 -40.66 35.05 -18.41
C GLN A 546 -40.13 33.58 -18.34
N VAL A 547 -38.93 33.35 -18.88
CA VAL A 547 -37.90 32.35 -18.48
C VAL A 547 -37.90 30.95 -19.15
N SER A 548 -37.01 30.87 -20.16
CA SER A 548 -35.98 29.84 -20.41
C SER A 548 -36.35 28.46 -20.94
N VAL A 549 -36.32 28.28 -22.28
CA VAL A 549 -35.72 27.10 -22.95
C VAL A 549 -35.24 27.47 -24.37
N ILE A 550 -34.03 28.03 -24.51
CA ILE A 550 -33.18 27.87 -25.71
C ILE A 550 -31.72 27.90 -25.24
N VAL A 551 -31.24 26.87 -24.54
CA VAL A 551 -29.80 26.66 -24.35
C VAL A 551 -29.51 25.16 -24.16
N LEU A 552 -29.53 24.37 -25.23
CA LEU A 552 -28.91 23.02 -25.20
C LEU A 552 -28.09 22.68 -26.46
N GLY A 553 -27.92 23.63 -27.39
CA GLY A 553 -26.99 23.52 -28.52
C GLY A 553 -25.72 24.38 -28.42
N VAL A 554 -25.61 25.24 -27.39
CA VAL A 554 -24.50 26.21 -27.27
C VAL A 554 -23.56 25.90 -26.09
N LEU A 555 -23.96 25.04 -25.14
CA LEU A 555 -23.15 24.74 -23.95
C LEU A 555 -22.00 23.75 -24.18
N PHE A 556 -22.05 22.91 -25.21
CA PHE A 556 -20.93 22.01 -25.55
C PHE A 556 -19.83 22.70 -26.36
N GLY A 557 -20.16 23.69 -27.19
CA GLY A 557 -19.17 24.46 -27.96
C GLY A 557 -18.43 25.50 -27.12
N VAL A 558 -19.10 26.12 -26.13
CA VAL A 558 -18.50 27.20 -25.33
C VAL A 558 -17.60 26.66 -24.21
N SER A 559 -17.85 25.45 -23.70
CA SER A 559 -16.99 24.81 -22.67
C SER A 559 -15.62 24.38 -23.21
N LEU A 560 -15.56 23.90 -24.47
CA LEU A 560 -14.28 23.56 -25.10
C LEU A 560 -13.44 24.82 -25.40
N ILE A 561 -14.09 25.90 -25.85
CA ILE A 561 -13.40 27.16 -26.16
C ILE A 561 -12.91 27.85 -24.87
N PHE A 562 -13.67 27.81 -23.78
CA PHE A 562 -13.23 28.35 -22.49
C PHE A 562 -12.04 27.60 -21.91
N ASN A 563 -11.99 26.26 -22.00
CA ASN A 563 -10.86 25.48 -21.50
C ASN A 563 -9.58 25.71 -22.32
N VAL A 564 -9.69 25.90 -23.65
CA VAL A 564 -8.55 26.22 -24.52
C VAL A 564 -8.03 27.64 -24.26
N ILE A 565 -8.92 28.61 -24.00
CA ILE A 565 -8.53 30.00 -23.67
C ILE A 565 -7.93 30.09 -22.27
N PHE A 566 -8.43 29.32 -21.28
CA PHE A 566 -7.89 29.31 -19.92
C PHE A 566 -6.49 28.69 -19.85
N VAL A 567 -6.27 27.57 -20.56
CA VAL A 567 -4.95 26.92 -20.66
C VAL A 567 -3.98 27.80 -21.46
N GLY A 568 -4.45 28.45 -22.53
CA GLY A 568 -3.67 29.41 -23.30
C GLY A 568 -3.23 30.64 -22.49
N CYS A 569 -4.13 31.20 -21.67
CA CYS A 569 -3.82 32.32 -20.78
C CYS A 569 -2.88 31.93 -19.63
N PHE A 570 -2.98 30.70 -19.12
CA PHE A 570 -2.10 30.21 -18.05
C PHE A 570 -0.67 29.95 -18.58
N ILE A 571 -0.54 29.40 -19.78
CA ILE A 571 0.76 29.21 -20.45
C ILE A 571 1.38 30.56 -20.84
N TRP A 572 0.58 31.52 -21.33
CA TRP A 572 1.07 32.85 -21.66
C TRP A 572 1.53 33.65 -20.43
N ARG A 573 0.82 33.53 -19.30
CA ARG A 573 1.21 34.12 -18.01
C ARG A 573 2.48 33.48 -17.43
N HIS A 574 2.62 32.16 -17.56
CA HIS A 574 3.82 31.46 -17.09
C HIS A 574 5.07 31.76 -17.94
N LEU A 575 4.88 32.09 -19.22
CA LEU A 575 5.96 32.49 -20.14
C LEU A 575 6.32 33.98 -20.05
N THR A 576 5.44 34.84 -19.51
CA THR A 576 5.68 36.30 -19.41
C THR A 576 6.14 36.76 -18.02
N GLU A 577 5.90 36.00 -16.95
CA GLU A 577 6.36 36.33 -15.59
C GLU A 577 7.84 35.94 -15.34
N ASN A 578 8.45 35.10 -16.18
CA ASN A 578 9.87 34.71 -16.07
C ASN A 578 10.69 35.27 -17.23
N ASN A 579 11.15 36.50 -17.06
CA ASN A 579 11.94 37.28 -18.01
C ASN A 579 13.34 36.66 -18.28
N ARG A 580 13.41 35.52 -18.96
CA ARG A 580 14.65 34.89 -19.42
C ARG A 580 14.49 34.39 -20.86
N GLN A 581 15.22 35.03 -21.76
CA GLN A 581 15.40 34.56 -23.13
C GLN A 581 15.95 33.12 -23.16
N PRO A 582 15.44 32.23 -24.03
CA PRO A 582 16.10 30.97 -24.28
C PRO A 582 17.24 31.18 -25.28
N LYS A 583 18.46 30.89 -24.82
CA LYS A 583 19.60 30.55 -25.67
C LYS A 583 19.27 29.29 -26.48
N GLU A 584 19.77 29.26 -27.71
CA GLU A 584 19.80 28.08 -28.57
C GLU A 584 20.38 26.85 -27.87
N SER A 585 19.95 25.70 -28.40
CA SER A 585 20.52 24.36 -28.31
C SER A 585 19.91 23.39 -27.29
N GLU A 586 19.41 22.29 -27.86
CA GLU A 586 19.22 20.94 -27.30
C GLU A 586 17.98 20.65 -26.43
N ASN A 587 16.84 20.38 -27.10
CA ASN A 587 16.16 19.07 -27.10
C ASN A 587 14.76 19.18 -27.74
N MET A 588 14.69 19.07 -29.07
CA MET A 588 13.44 19.11 -29.86
C MET A 588 12.75 17.74 -30.01
N ASN A 589 12.95 16.79 -29.09
CA ASN A 589 12.38 15.43 -29.21
C ASN A 589 11.23 15.12 -28.24
N GLU A 590 11.03 15.89 -27.16
CA GLU A 590 9.94 15.64 -26.19
C GLU A 590 8.62 16.31 -26.59
N VAL A 591 8.66 17.49 -27.21
CA VAL A 591 7.46 18.21 -27.67
C VAL A 591 6.85 17.56 -28.92
N GLY A 592 7.68 17.00 -29.80
CA GLY A 592 7.23 16.28 -30.99
C GLY A 592 6.50 14.96 -30.69
N TYR A 593 6.84 14.30 -29.58
CA TYR A 593 6.19 13.06 -29.16
C TYR A 593 4.80 13.31 -28.54
N MET A 594 4.67 14.35 -27.72
CA MET A 594 3.38 14.76 -27.13
C MET A 594 2.36 15.18 -28.19
N VAL A 595 2.78 15.91 -29.23
CA VAL A 595 1.88 16.35 -30.32
C VAL A 595 1.40 15.16 -31.18
N ARG A 596 2.23 14.13 -31.37
CA ARG A 596 1.85 12.92 -32.14
C ARG A 596 0.90 12.00 -31.37
N VAL A 597 1.03 11.89 -30.05
CA VAL A 597 0.11 11.09 -29.22
C VAL A 597 -1.28 11.75 -29.13
N PHE A 598 -1.34 13.08 -29.04
CA PHE A 598 -2.62 13.81 -29.10
C PHE A 598 -3.30 13.71 -30.46
N ALA A 599 -2.55 13.75 -31.57
CA ALA A 599 -3.10 13.54 -32.91
C ALA A 599 -3.64 12.11 -33.10
N TYR A 600 -3.03 11.11 -32.47
CA TYR A 600 -3.47 9.70 -32.56
C TYR A 600 -4.76 9.43 -31.75
N ILE A 601 -4.93 10.11 -30.61
CA ILE A 601 -6.15 10.02 -29.79
C ILE A 601 -7.32 10.75 -30.47
N PHE A 602 -7.05 11.84 -31.20
CA PHE A 602 -8.07 12.57 -31.97
C PHE A 602 -8.53 11.81 -33.23
N ALA A 603 -7.66 10.98 -33.83
CA ALA A 603 -7.97 10.21 -35.04
C ALA A 603 -8.87 8.98 -34.82
N LEU A 604 -9.07 8.51 -33.58
CA LEU A 604 -9.84 7.29 -33.26
C LEU A 604 -11.30 7.53 -32.83
N LYS A 605 -11.79 8.78 -32.85
CA LYS A 605 -13.19 9.11 -32.56
C LYS A 605 -13.72 10.19 -33.50
N VAL A 606 -13.79 9.89 -34.79
CA VAL A 606 -14.68 10.60 -35.72
C VAL A 606 -15.33 9.56 -36.62
N ILE A 607 -16.65 9.42 -36.48
CA ILE A 607 -17.50 8.72 -37.44
C ILE A 607 -17.52 9.59 -38.70
N GLU A 608 -17.04 9.06 -39.82
CA GLU A 608 -17.17 9.69 -41.14
C GLU A 608 -18.66 9.81 -41.49
N VAL A 609 -19.17 11.04 -41.58
CA VAL A 609 -20.46 11.35 -42.21
C VAL A 609 -20.16 12.03 -43.54
N HIS A 610 -20.37 11.32 -44.64
CA HIS A 610 -20.26 11.88 -45.99
C HIS A 610 -21.52 12.66 -46.35
N PHE A 611 -21.38 13.93 -46.72
CA PHE A 611 -22.45 14.76 -47.29
C PHE A 611 -22.33 14.81 -48.82
N LEU A 612 -23.36 14.36 -49.55
CA LEU A 612 -23.52 14.62 -50.98
C LEU A 612 -24.45 15.84 -51.16
N VAL A 613 -23.96 16.89 -51.85
CA VAL A 613 -24.70 18.13 -52.10
C VAL A 613 -25.23 18.11 -53.54
N GLY A 614 -26.55 18.18 -53.71
CA GLY A 614 -27.20 18.38 -55.01
C GLY A 614 -28.05 19.65 -55.03
N VAL A 615 -27.91 20.46 -56.08
CA VAL A 615 -28.68 21.71 -56.28
C VAL A 615 -29.64 21.52 -57.46
N SER A 616 -30.94 21.71 -57.23
CA SER A 616 -31.95 21.83 -58.29
C SER A 616 -32.42 23.27 -58.42
N SER A 617 -32.54 23.76 -59.65
CA SER A 617 -32.84 25.14 -60.01
C SER A 617 -34.18 25.24 -60.74
N THR A 618 -35.20 25.79 -60.09
CA THR A 618 -36.30 26.51 -60.76
C THR A 618 -36.72 27.74 -59.94
N ARG A 619 -37.10 28.80 -60.65
CA ARG A 619 -37.32 30.17 -60.15
C ARG A 619 -38.52 30.27 -59.19
N SER A 620 -38.28 30.03 -57.91
CA SER A 620 -38.78 30.80 -56.73
C SER A 620 -38.76 29.87 -55.51
N GLN A 621 -37.92 30.21 -54.52
CA GLN A 621 -37.57 29.45 -53.29
C GLN A 621 -36.41 28.44 -53.45
N ARG A 622 -35.33 28.63 -52.68
CA ARG A 622 -34.21 27.69 -52.50
C ARG A 622 -34.46 26.88 -51.23
N LEU A 623 -34.60 25.56 -51.35
CA LEU A 623 -34.63 24.62 -50.23
C LEU A 623 -33.36 23.76 -50.27
N LEU A 624 -32.64 23.71 -49.14
CA LEU A 624 -31.56 22.76 -48.87
C LEU A 624 -32.16 21.58 -48.14
N TYR A 625 -32.02 20.36 -48.67
CA TYR A 625 -32.39 19.14 -47.96
C TYR A 625 -31.12 18.38 -47.56
N PHE A 626 -31.08 17.96 -46.29
CA PHE A 626 -30.09 17.03 -45.76
C PHE A 626 -30.79 15.69 -45.52
N GLN A 627 -30.26 14.62 -46.09
CA GLN A 627 -30.71 13.26 -45.81
C GLN A 627 -29.59 12.55 -45.05
N LEU A 628 -29.84 12.12 -43.82
CA LEU A 628 -28.93 11.25 -43.07
C LEU A 628 -29.13 9.81 -43.56
N VAL A 629 -28.02 9.10 -43.82
CA VAL A 629 -27.96 7.63 -43.83
C VAL A 629 -27.08 7.19 -42.68
#